data_AF-A0A0W0TWM4-F1
#
_entry.id   AF-A0A0W0TWM4-F1
#
_cell.length_a   1.000
_cell.length_b   1.000
_cell.length_c   1.000
_cell.angle_alpha   90.00
_cell.angle_beta   90.00
_cell.angle_gamma   90.00
#
_symmetry.space_group_name_H-M   'P 1'
#
loop_
_entity.id
_entity.type
_entity.pdbx_description
1 polymer ?
#
loop_
_entity_poly.entity_id
_entity_poly.type
_entity_poly.pdbx_seq_one_letter_code
_entity_poly.pdbx_strand_id
1 'polypeptide(L)'
;MLGSTEEYLALLRQGQLLDALEWILFLEQSYGGKKEQLSADHLLPVAIYELINHGFTQEKDLASIVILYALINEQPSVLPGTLDYAATMLVSAAMQCLVYEDLHIMGEYKQQPLMTNLHAIEKLISQETSSFTASINREGLGKKAEKLRLLAKSNPFCKKIQITRNHLAMLDLCQSYAEELKNQNGMAFGLRAGIVQTLYSQLQKRIGHDEADNFLKEYVNKLRQMGPEPWEENLFLSQLSPKGVVEDFLENTKASFQLFIGNWLTRLITHAEVELPKETEPDKQRPQL
;
A
#
# COMPACT_ATOMS: atom_id res chain seq x y z
N MET A 1 16.38 5.89 7.21
CA MET A 1 17.25 5.59 6.07
C MET A 1 18.21 4.50 6.47
N LEU A 2 18.31 3.44 5.67
CA LEU A 2 19.21 2.33 5.89
C LEU A 2 20.66 2.73 5.54
N GLY A 3 21.63 1.91 5.92
CA GLY A 3 23.05 2.24 5.82
C GLY A 3 23.76 1.67 4.58
N SER A 4 23.11 0.79 3.82
CA SER A 4 23.75 0.09 2.69
C SER A 4 22.78 -0.30 1.57
N THR A 5 23.29 -0.45 0.36
CA THR A 5 22.52 -0.94 -0.80
C THR A 5 22.00 -2.36 -0.58
N GLU A 6 22.72 -3.23 0.14
CA GLU A 6 22.27 -4.59 0.45
C GLU A 6 20.99 -4.61 1.29
N GLU A 7 20.85 -3.69 2.25
CA GLU A 7 19.64 -3.58 3.08
C GLU A 7 18.44 -3.17 2.20
N TYR A 8 18.62 -2.25 1.27
CA TYR A 8 17.58 -1.87 0.32
C TYR A 8 17.22 -3.00 -0.67
N LEU A 9 18.22 -3.75 -1.15
CA LEU A 9 17.97 -4.96 -1.93
C LEU A 9 17.24 -6.03 -1.11
N ALA A 10 17.51 -6.14 0.19
CA ALA A 10 16.78 -7.05 1.07
C ALA A 10 15.29 -6.64 1.19
N LEU A 11 14.98 -5.35 1.31
CA LEU A 11 13.61 -4.84 1.27
C LEU A 11 12.93 -5.18 -0.07
N LEU A 12 13.62 -4.94 -1.19
CA LEU A 12 13.12 -5.25 -2.53
C LEU A 12 12.76 -6.74 -2.66
N ARG A 13 13.62 -7.64 -2.17
CA ARG A 13 13.42 -9.10 -2.17
C ARG A 13 12.30 -9.56 -1.24
N GLN A 14 12.07 -8.83 -0.16
CA GLN A 14 10.98 -9.09 0.77
C GLN A 14 9.64 -8.57 0.24
N GLY A 15 9.64 -7.78 -0.84
CA GLY A 15 8.42 -7.18 -1.39
C GLY A 15 8.04 -5.84 -0.74
N GLN A 16 8.90 -5.27 0.11
CA GLN A 16 8.69 -3.95 0.72
C GLN A 16 9.07 -2.86 -0.27
N LEU A 17 8.25 -2.73 -1.33
CA LEU A 17 8.60 -1.96 -2.53
C LEU A 17 8.84 -0.48 -2.21
N LEU A 18 7.98 0.18 -1.43
CA LEU A 18 8.11 1.62 -1.19
C LEU A 18 9.32 1.95 -0.33
N ASP A 19 9.59 1.16 0.70
CA ASP A 19 10.77 1.35 1.55
C ASP A 19 12.06 1.09 0.74
N ALA A 20 12.03 0.15 -0.21
CA ALA A 20 13.14 -0.08 -1.14
C ALA A 20 13.40 1.12 -2.06
N LEU A 21 12.38 1.93 -2.40
CA LEU A 21 12.55 3.12 -3.24
C LEU A 21 13.27 4.28 -2.51
N GLU A 22 13.34 4.27 -1.18
CA GLU A 22 14.19 5.21 -0.43
C GLU A 22 15.69 5.02 -0.74
N TRP A 23 16.07 3.91 -1.39
CA TRP A 23 17.43 3.66 -1.87
C TRP A 23 17.96 4.80 -2.73
N ILE A 24 17.12 5.42 -3.56
CA ILE A 24 17.53 6.52 -4.43
C ILE A 24 17.97 7.74 -3.61
N LEU A 25 17.24 8.07 -2.55
CA LEU A 25 17.63 9.14 -1.62
C LEU A 25 18.93 8.78 -0.88
N PHE A 26 19.11 7.50 -0.52
CA PHE A 26 20.36 7.02 0.08
C PHE A 26 21.56 7.19 -0.87
N LEU A 27 21.40 6.89 -2.16
CA LEU A 27 22.45 7.10 -3.16
C LEU A 27 22.80 8.57 -3.33
N GLU A 28 21.80 9.44 -3.44
CA GLU A 28 21.99 10.89 -3.53
C GLU A 28 22.77 11.42 -2.32
N GLN A 29 22.45 10.96 -1.11
CA GLN A 29 23.16 11.39 0.10
C GLN A 29 24.58 10.81 0.18
N SER A 30 24.78 9.57 -0.28
CA SER A 30 26.07 8.88 -0.22
C SER A 30 27.08 9.45 -1.21
N TYR A 31 26.61 9.87 -2.39
CA TYR A 31 27.47 10.29 -3.50
C TYR A 31 27.40 11.79 -3.82
N GLY A 32 26.27 12.47 -3.58
CA GLY A 32 26.10 13.92 -3.80
C GLY A 32 26.55 14.79 -2.63
N GLY A 33 26.88 14.20 -1.48
CA GLY A 33 27.20 14.95 -0.27
C GLY A 33 25.96 15.59 0.38
N LYS A 34 26.15 16.27 1.51
CA LYS A 34 25.04 16.61 2.44
C LYS A 34 23.96 17.57 1.88
N LYS A 35 24.09 18.13 0.68
CA LYS A 35 23.18 19.19 0.18
C LYS A 35 22.93 19.22 -1.34
N GLU A 36 23.43 18.28 -2.13
CA GLU A 36 23.23 18.32 -3.58
C GLU A 36 22.42 17.12 -4.05
N GLN A 37 21.30 17.40 -4.72
CA GLN A 37 20.59 16.39 -5.50
C GLN A 37 21.44 16.07 -6.73
N LEU A 38 21.68 14.78 -6.96
CA LEU A 38 22.35 14.33 -8.17
C LEU A 38 21.39 14.46 -9.35
N SER A 39 21.88 14.96 -10.49
CA SER A 39 21.10 14.87 -11.72
C SER A 39 20.91 13.39 -12.10
N ALA A 40 19.86 13.10 -12.88
CA ALA A 40 19.60 11.75 -13.36
C ALA A 40 20.80 11.16 -14.13
N ASP A 41 21.54 12.01 -14.88
CA ASP A 41 22.72 11.62 -15.64
C ASP A 41 23.87 11.14 -14.76
N HIS A 42 24.01 11.69 -13.54
CA HIS A 42 25.01 11.26 -12.56
C HIS A 42 24.51 10.08 -11.72
N LEU A 43 23.21 10.07 -11.42
CA LEU A 43 22.60 9.09 -10.51
C LEU A 43 22.44 7.71 -11.15
N LEU A 44 22.11 7.63 -12.45
CA LEU A 44 21.90 6.34 -13.11
C LEU A 44 23.19 5.49 -13.15
N PRO A 45 24.36 6.02 -13.55
CA PRO A 45 25.62 5.27 -13.47
C PRO A 45 25.95 4.78 -12.06
N VAL A 46 25.71 5.62 -11.05
CA VAL A 46 25.89 5.24 -9.63
C VAL A 46 24.97 4.11 -9.23
N ALA A 47 23.68 4.20 -9.58
CA ALA A 47 22.70 3.16 -9.29
C ALA A 47 23.08 1.82 -9.94
N ILE A 48 23.54 1.84 -11.20
CA ILE A 48 24.02 0.64 -11.90
C ILE A 48 25.24 0.05 -11.18
N TYR A 49 26.22 0.89 -10.87
CA TYR A 49 27.43 0.49 -10.16
C TYR A 49 27.12 -0.16 -8.80
N GLU A 50 26.23 0.46 -8.03
CA GLU A 50 25.80 -0.01 -6.73
C GLU A 50 25.08 -1.36 -6.79
N LEU A 51 24.17 -1.56 -7.74
CA LEU A 51 23.50 -2.85 -7.91
C LEU A 51 24.49 -3.98 -8.25
N ILE A 52 25.45 -3.73 -9.15
CA ILE A 52 26.45 -4.73 -9.54
C ILE A 52 27.33 -5.14 -8.36
N ASN A 53 27.77 -4.18 -7.56
CA ASN A 53 28.73 -4.41 -6.49
C ASN A 53 28.09 -4.95 -5.19
N HIS A 54 26.78 -4.78 -5.01
CA HIS A 54 26.04 -5.24 -3.83
C HIS A 54 25.11 -6.44 -4.11
N GLY A 55 25.34 -7.12 -5.23
CA GLY A 55 24.78 -8.46 -5.48
C GLY A 55 23.35 -8.47 -5.99
N PHE A 56 22.97 -7.51 -6.83
CA PHE A 56 21.78 -7.62 -7.67
C PHE A 56 21.89 -8.82 -8.62
N THR A 57 20.80 -9.58 -8.77
CA THR A 57 20.74 -10.77 -9.64
C THR A 57 19.34 -10.93 -10.22
N GLN A 58 19.23 -11.44 -11.45
CA GLN A 58 17.92 -11.74 -12.05
C GLN A 58 17.10 -12.70 -11.18
N GLU A 59 17.70 -13.73 -10.59
CA GLU A 59 17.00 -14.75 -9.82
C GLU A 59 16.23 -14.18 -8.61
N LYS A 60 16.87 -13.27 -7.86
CA LYS A 60 16.32 -12.76 -6.59
C LYS A 60 15.48 -11.50 -6.77
N ASP A 61 15.84 -10.66 -7.75
CA ASP A 61 15.37 -9.27 -7.79
C ASP A 61 14.35 -9.04 -8.91
N LEU A 62 14.30 -9.89 -9.95
CA LEU A 62 13.44 -9.69 -11.13
C LEU A 62 11.96 -9.54 -10.78
N ALA A 63 11.47 -10.27 -9.77
CA ALA A 63 10.04 -10.26 -9.46
C ALA A 63 9.55 -8.86 -9.06
N SER A 64 10.29 -8.18 -8.20
CA SER A 64 9.98 -6.83 -7.75
C SER A 64 10.20 -5.80 -8.87
N ILE A 65 11.23 -5.99 -9.71
CA ILE A 65 11.46 -5.14 -10.89
C ILE A 65 10.31 -5.23 -11.89
N VAL A 66 9.74 -6.42 -12.13
CA VAL A 66 8.57 -6.58 -13.00
C VAL A 66 7.36 -5.82 -12.44
N ILE A 67 7.14 -5.88 -11.12
CA ILE A 67 6.03 -5.15 -10.48
C ILE A 67 6.24 -3.65 -10.62
N LEU A 68 7.41 -3.13 -10.24
CA LEU A 68 7.73 -1.70 -10.37
C LEU A 68 7.65 -1.21 -11.82
N TYR A 69 8.19 -1.98 -12.76
CA TYR A 69 8.11 -1.68 -14.19
C TYR A 69 6.66 -1.56 -14.67
N ALA A 70 5.76 -2.44 -14.20
CA ALA A 70 4.35 -2.36 -14.56
C ALA A 70 3.72 -1.07 -14.01
N LEU A 71 3.95 -0.75 -12.74
CA LEU A 71 3.35 0.41 -12.07
C LEU A 71 3.76 1.75 -12.69
N ILE A 72 5.04 1.94 -13.04
CA ILE A 72 5.52 3.20 -13.66
C ILE A 72 5.03 3.39 -15.11
N ASN A 73 4.64 2.30 -15.78
CA ASN A 73 4.14 2.35 -17.16
C ASN A 73 2.61 2.44 -17.24
N GLU A 74 1.91 2.54 -16.11
CA GLU A 74 0.48 2.83 -16.07
C GLU A 74 0.22 4.32 -16.34
N GLN A 75 -0.95 4.60 -16.93
CA GLN A 75 -1.34 5.97 -17.29
C GLN A 75 -2.76 6.24 -16.76
N PRO A 76 -2.91 7.13 -15.76
CA PRO A 76 -1.83 7.84 -15.03
C PRO A 76 -0.98 6.90 -14.18
N SER A 77 0.26 7.31 -13.83
CA SER A 77 1.10 6.52 -12.92
C SER A 77 0.41 6.38 -11.56
N VAL A 78 0.46 5.17 -11.01
CA VAL A 78 -0.11 4.84 -9.69
C VAL A 78 0.83 5.28 -8.57
N LEU A 79 2.11 5.53 -8.88
CA LEU A 79 3.08 6.01 -7.90
C LEU A 79 3.08 7.55 -7.86
N PRO A 80 2.99 8.17 -6.68
CA PRO A 80 3.03 9.62 -6.59
C PRO A 80 4.45 10.16 -6.84
N GLY A 81 4.56 11.17 -7.71
CA GLY A 81 5.72 12.05 -7.90
C GLY A 81 7.11 11.46 -7.61
N THR A 82 7.60 11.67 -6.39
CA THR A 82 8.96 11.25 -5.97
C THR A 82 9.16 9.72 -5.99
N LEU A 83 8.11 8.94 -5.72
CA LEU A 83 8.16 7.48 -5.80
C LEU A 83 8.21 6.99 -7.25
N ASP A 84 7.52 7.68 -8.17
CA ASP A 84 7.56 7.37 -9.61
C ASP A 84 8.97 7.60 -10.18
N TYR A 85 9.61 8.72 -9.81
CA TYR A 85 11.01 8.98 -10.15
C TYR A 85 11.96 7.91 -9.58
N ALA A 86 11.84 7.60 -8.29
CA ALA A 86 12.70 6.62 -7.65
C ALA A 86 12.55 5.21 -8.26
N ALA A 87 11.31 4.82 -8.56
CA ALA A 87 11.02 3.55 -9.24
C ALA A 87 11.58 3.53 -10.66
N THR A 88 11.44 4.62 -11.42
CA THR A 88 12.01 4.75 -12.76
C THR A 88 13.52 4.60 -12.75
N MET A 89 14.21 5.22 -11.80
CA MET A 89 15.66 5.12 -11.65
C MET A 89 16.11 3.69 -11.28
N LEU A 90 15.47 3.07 -10.29
CA LEU A 90 15.77 1.69 -9.89
C LEU A 90 15.52 0.70 -11.04
N VAL A 91 14.38 0.81 -11.73
CA VAL A 91 14.05 -0.06 -12.87
C VAL A 91 15.03 0.14 -14.02
N SER A 92 15.43 1.38 -14.32
CA SER A 92 16.41 1.67 -15.38
C SER A 92 17.78 1.06 -15.06
N ALA A 93 18.27 1.24 -13.83
CA ALA A 93 19.52 0.65 -13.38
C ALA A 93 19.48 -0.89 -13.39
N ALA A 94 18.38 -1.47 -12.90
CA ALA A 94 18.16 -2.91 -12.91
C ALA A 94 18.12 -3.48 -14.34
N MET A 95 17.44 -2.79 -15.27
CA MET A 95 17.42 -3.20 -16.68
C MET A 95 18.82 -3.23 -17.28
N GLN A 96 19.65 -2.22 -17.01
CA GLN A 96 21.04 -2.21 -17.47
C GLN A 96 21.84 -3.37 -16.86
N CYS A 97 21.66 -3.64 -15.56
CA CYS A 97 22.27 -4.79 -14.90
C CYS A 97 21.87 -6.11 -15.57
N LEU A 98 20.58 -6.29 -15.88
CA LEU A 98 20.08 -7.48 -16.57
C LEU A 98 20.68 -7.63 -17.99
N VAL A 99 20.97 -6.53 -18.68
CA VAL A 99 21.69 -6.57 -19.97
C VAL A 99 23.13 -7.05 -19.75
N TYR A 100 23.82 -6.52 -18.75
CA TYR A 100 25.18 -6.97 -18.41
C TYR A 100 25.25 -8.43 -17.97
N GLU A 101 24.22 -8.92 -17.29
CA GLU A 101 24.10 -10.31 -16.88
C GLU A 101 23.95 -11.24 -18.10
N ASP A 102 23.09 -10.88 -19.07
CA ASP A 102 22.90 -11.64 -20.32
C ASP A 102 24.16 -11.65 -21.20
N LEU A 103 24.93 -10.56 -21.19
CA LEU A 103 26.20 -10.45 -21.92
C LEU A 103 27.38 -11.07 -21.15
N HIS A 104 27.18 -11.51 -19.90
CA HIS A 104 28.20 -12.02 -19.01
C HIS A 104 29.36 -11.05 -18.73
N ILE A 105 29.09 -9.73 -18.75
CA ILE A 105 30.09 -8.67 -18.55
C ILE A 105 30.00 -7.97 -17.19
N MET A 106 29.04 -8.34 -16.32
CA MET A 106 28.92 -7.76 -14.97
C MET A 106 30.25 -7.78 -14.18
N GLY A 107 31.06 -8.82 -14.35
CA GLY A 107 32.35 -8.96 -13.66
C GLY A 107 33.36 -7.87 -14.00
N GLU A 108 33.25 -7.24 -15.18
CA GLU A 108 34.12 -6.15 -15.63
C GLU A 108 33.88 -4.86 -14.84
N TYR A 109 32.67 -4.71 -14.28
CA TYR A 109 32.24 -3.53 -13.52
C TYR A 109 32.32 -3.73 -11.99
N LYS A 110 32.67 -4.94 -11.53
CA LYS A 110 32.88 -5.21 -10.10
C LYS A 110 34.20 -4.63 -9.63
N GLN A 111 34.18 -3.93 -8.49
CA GLN A 111 35.34 -3.28 -7.90
C GLN A 111 35.47 -3.67 -6.43
N GLN A 112 36.70 -3.93 -5.98
CA GLN A 112 37.07 -3.97 -4.57
C GLN A 112 38.46 -3.35 -4.40
N PRO A 113 38.63 -2.26 -3.63
CA PRO A 113 37.60 -1.53 -2.87
C PRO A 113 36.61 -0.76 -3.77
N LEU A 114 35.47 -0.35 -3.20
CA LEU A 114 34.47 0.43 -3.92
C LEU A 114 34.98 1.84 -4.25
N MET A 115 34.56 2.35 -5.40
CA MET A 115 34.83 3.70 -5.86
C MET A 115 33.83 4.66 -5.24
N THR A 116 34.29 5.84 -4.81
CA THR A 116 33.43 6.91 -4.27
C THR A 116 33.40 8.15 -5.15
N ASN A 117 34.24 8.20 -6.19
CA ASN A 117 34.32 9.32 -7.11
C ASN A 117 33.30 9.14 -8.25
N LEU A 118 32.31 10.03 -8.31
CA LEU A 118 31.25 10.04 -9.33
C LEU A 118 31.78 9.96 -10.77
N HIS A 119 32.73 10.83 -11.11
CA HIS A 119 33.27 10.89 -12.47
C HIS A 119 33.99 9.58 -12.86
N ALA A 120 34.65 8.94 -11.90
CA ALA A 120 35.31 7.66 -12.13
C ALA A 120 34.29 6.52 -12.33
N ILE A 121 33.17 6.53 -11.58
CA ILE A 121 32.06 5.59 -11.76
C ILE A 121 31.38 5.80 -13.11
N GLU A 122 31.08 7.04 -13.48
CA GLU A 122 30.50 7.39 -14.78
C GLU A 122 31.36 6.91 -15.93
N LYS A 123 32.68 7.16 -15.84
CA LYS A 123 33.63 6.72 -16.84
C LYS A 123 33.67 5.20 -16.94
N LEU A 124 33.64 4.49 -15.81
CA LEU A 124 33.61 3.03 -15.77
C LEU A 124 32.34 2.48 -16.43
N ILE A 125 31.16 2.96 -16.04
CA ILE A 125 29.87 2.46 -16.55
C ILE A 125 29.64 2.84 -18.01
N SER A 126 30.13 4.00 -18.44
CA SER A 126 29.97 4.49 -19.82
C SER A 126 31.03 3.93 -20.79
N GLN A 127 31.97 3.13 -20.30
CA GLN A 127 33.05 2.61 -21.14
C GLN A 127 32.52 1.56 -22.12
N GLU A 128 32.70 1.84 -23.42
CA GLU A 128 32.49 0.85 -24.46
C GLU A 128 33.65 -0.15 -24.53
N THR A 129 33.32 -1.38 -24.87
CA THR A 129 34.27 -2.46 -25.14
C THR A 129 33.96 -3.08 -26.50
N SER A 130 34.83 -3.97 -26.97
CA SER A 130 34.56 -4.71 -28.21
C SER A 130 33.31 -5.60 -28.12
N SER A 131 32.94 -6.03 -26.91
CA SER A 131 31.75 -6.84 -26.63
C SER A 131 30.52 -6.01 -26.22
N PHE A 132 30.71 -4.73 -25.89
CA PHE A 132 29.64 -3.85 -25.41
C PHE A 132 29.75 -2.44 -26.01
N THR A 133 28.90 -2.18 -27.00
CA THR A 133 28.79 -0.87 -27.68
C THR A 133 27.42 -0.24 -27.40
N ALA A 134 27.26 1.06 -27.63
CA ALA A 134 25.97 1.73 -27.50
C ALA A 134 24.85 1.07 -28.35
N SER A 135 25.19 0.52 -29.52
CA SER A 135 24.23 -0.21 -30.36
C SER A 135 23.76 -1.50 -29.69
N ILE A 136 24.70 -2.31 -29.19
CA ILE A 136 24.39 -3.55 -28.46
C ILE A 136 23.58 -3.24 -27.21
N ASN A 137 23.96 -2.18 -26.48
CA ASN A 137 23.25 -1.78 -25.28
C ASN A 137 21.79 -1.39 -25.57
N ARG A 138 21.57 -0.55 -26.60
CA ARG A 138 20.22 -0.13 -27.00
C ARG A 138 19.34 -1.32 -27.37
N GLU A 139 19.88 -2.27 -28.14
CA GLU A 139 19.15 -3.49 -28.51
C GLU A 139 18.83 -4.34 -27.27
N GLY A 140 19.82 -4.52 -26.38
CA GLY A 140 19.66 -5.25 -25.12
C GLY A 140 18.58 -4.64 -24.23
N LEU A 141 18.63 -3.33 -24.01
CA LEU A 141 17.62 -2.60 -23.23
C LEU A 141 16.22 -2.73 -23.85
N GLY A 142 16.10 -2.64 -25.18
CA GLY A 142 14.84 -2.86 -25.89
C GLY A 142 14.28 -4.27 -25.67
N LYS A 143 15.13 -5.30 -25.74
CA LYS A 143 14.73 -6.69 -25.44
C LYS A 143 14.32 -6.86 -23.98
N LYS A 144 15.01 -6.22 -23.04
CA LYS A 144 14.66 -6.28 -21.60
C LYS A 144 13.34 -5.57 -21.32
N ALA A 145 13.09 -4.40 -21.89
CA ALA A 145 11.82 -3.70 -21.77
C ALA A 145 10.66 -4.60 -22.24
N GLU A 146 10.81 -5.22 -23.42
CA GLU A 146 9.80 -6.13 -23.95
C GLU A 146 9.60 -7.37 -23.07
N LYS A 147 10.68 -7.97 -22.56
CA LYS A 147 10.60 -9.10 -21.63
C LYS A 147 9.85 -8.72 -20.34
N LEU A 148 10.16 -7.57 -19.73
CA LEU A 148 9.45 -7.10 -18.54
C LEU A 148 7.98 -6.83 -18.83
N ARG A 149 7.66 -6.21 -19.98
CA ARG A 149 6.28 -5.96 -20.42
C ARG A 149 5.48 -7.26 -20.58
N LEU A 150 6.08 -8.31 -21.15
CA LEU A 150 5.44 -9.62 -21.29
C LEU A 150 5.28 -10.32 -19.93
N LEU A 151 6.30 -10.26 -19.08
CA LEU A 151 6.24 -10.84 -17.72
C LEU A 151 5.15 -10.17 -16.89
N ALA A 152 5.00 -8.85 -16.94
CA ALA A 152 3.96 -8.12 -16.22
C ALA A 152 2.53 -8.58 -16.57
N LYS A 153 2.31 -9.09 -17.79
CA LYS A 153 1.02 -9.63 -18.25
C LYS A 153 0.83 -11.11 -17.92
N SER A 154 1.88 -11.80 -17.49
CA SER A 154 1.86 -13.23 -17.20
C SER A 154 1.52 -13.53 -15.75
N ASN A 155 1.03 -14.74 -15.48
CA ASN A 155 0.91 -15.23 -14.11
C ASN A 155 2.30 -15.68 -13.59
N PRO A 156 2.63 -15.45 -12.30
CA PRO A 156 1.78 -14.86 -11.26
C PRO A 156 1.84 -13.31 -11.18
N PHE A 157 2.63 -12.66 -12.03
CA PHE A 157 2.90 -11.22 -11.94
C PHE A 157 1.67 -10.34 -12.09
N CYS A 158 0.80 -10.60 -13.05
CA CYS A 158 -0.40 -9.78 -13.26
C CYS A 158 -1.28 -9.70 -12.00
N LYS A 159 -1.42 -10.82 -11.27
CA LYS A 159 -2.14 -10.88 -10.00
C LYS A 159 -1.45 -10.05 -8.92
N LYS A 160 -0.13 -10.21 -8.76
CA LYS A 160 0.65 -9.44 -7.79
C LYS A 160 0.58 -7.94 -8.07
N ILE A 161 0.73 -7.53 -9.32
CA ILE A 161 0.61 -6.13 -9.75
C ILE A 161 -0.77 -5.59 -9.40
N GLN A 162 -1.85 -6.34 -9.65
CA GLN A 162 -3.20 -5.91 -9.29
C GLN A 162 -3.37 -5.73 -7.78
N ILE A 163 -2.85 -6.66 -6.97
CA ILE A 163 -2.89 -6.58 -5.50
C ILE A 163 -2.13 -5.34 -5.04
N THR A 164 -0.89 -5.14 -5.52
CA THR A 164 -0.08 -3.97 -5.21
C THR A 164 -0.78 -2.67 -5.60
N ARG A 165 -1.41 -2.61 -6.78
CA ARG A 165 -2.19 -1.44 -7.22
C ARG A 165 -3.35 -1.14 -6.27
N ASN A 166 -4.08 -2.17 -5.86
CA ASN A 166 -5.18 -2.00 -4.92
C ASN A 166 -4.66 -1.46 -3.57
N HIS A 167 -3.54 -1.99 -3.06
CA HIS A 167 -2.95 -1.50 -1.81
C HIS A 167 -2.47 -0.05 -1.90
N LEU A 168 -1.93 0.37 -3.04
CA LEU A 168 -1.58 1.78 -3.28
C LEU A 168 -2.83 2.68 -3.24
N ALA A 169 -3.91 2.29 -3.91
CA ALA A 169 -5.17 3.03 -3.85
C ALA A 169 -5.75 3.10 -2.41
N MET A 170 -5.59 2.03 -1.62
CA MET A 170 -6.02 2.03 -0.22
C MET A 170 -5.17 2.96 0.66
N LEU A 171 -3.89 3.18 0.33
CA LEU A 171 -3.07 4.17 1.03
C LEU A 171 -3.55 5.60 0.77
N ASP A 172 -3.81 5.93 -0.49
CA ASP A 172 -4.35 7.24 -0.86
C ASP A 172 -5.68 7.50 -0.13
N LEU A 173 -6.54 6.47 -0.09
CA LEU A 173 -7.81 6.53 0.63
C LEU A 173 -7.61 6.70 2.14
N CYS A 174 -6.65 6.01 2.76
CA CYS A 174 -6.30 6.21 4.17
C CYS A 174 -5.81 7.63 4.44
N GLN A 175 -5.01 8.19 3.53
CA GLN A 175 -4.51 9.56 3.67
C GLN A 175 -5.66 10.57 3.58
N SER A 176 -6.51 10.48 2.55
CA SER A 176 -7.70 11.34 2.42
C SER A 176 -8.62 11.24 3.63
N TYR A 177 -8.80 10.02 4.16
CA TYR A 177 -9.61 9.81 5.35
C TYR A 177 -9.01 10.47 6.60
N ALA A 178 -7.70 10.32 6.81
CA ALA A 178 -7.01 10.95 7.92
C ALA A 178 -7.05 12.48 7.84
N GLU A 179 -6.98 13.05 6.63
CA GLU A 179 -7.13 14.49 6.39
C GLU A 179 -8.55 14.96 6.70
N GLU A 180 -9.57 14.26 6.23
CA GLU A 180 -10.97 14.61 6.51
C GLU A 180 -11.27 14.56 8.01
N LEU A 181 -10.81 13.52 8.71
CA LEU A 181 -10.94 13.42 10.17
C LEU A 181 -10.26 14.57 10.93
N LYS A 182 -9.13 15.07 10.45
CA LYS A 182 -8.43 16.21 11.05
C LYS A 182 -9.20 17.53 10.89
N ASN A 183 -10.04 17.64 9.88
CA ASN A 183 -10.90 18.81 9.65
C ASN A 183 -12.14 18.81 10.54
N GLN A 184 -12.43 17.69 11.23
CA GLN A 184 -13.56 17.57 12.15
C GLN A 184 -13.17 17.95 13.59
N ASN A 185 -14.15 18.44 14.34
CA ASN A 185 -13.96 18.82 15.74
C ASN A 185 -14.41 17.69 16.67
N GLY A 186 -13.54 17.30 17.61
CA GLY A 186 -13.90 16.39 18.70
C GLY A 186 -12.84 15.34 18.97
N MET A 187 -12.75 14.91 20.24
CA MET A 187 -11.76 13.92 20.70
C MET A 187 -11.90 12.59 19.96
N ALA A 188 -13.13 12.17 19.62
CA ALA A 188 -13.40 10.94 18.89
C ALA A 188 -12.78 10.93 17.48
N PHE A 189 -12.93 12.02 16.73
CA PHE A 189 -12.32 12.17 15.40
C PHE A 189 -10.78 12.16 15.49
N GLY A 190 -10.21 12.86 16.48
CA GLY A 190 -8.76 12.84 16.72
C GLY A 190 -8.23 11.43 17.03
N LEU A 191 -8.95 10.66 17.84
CA LEU A 191 -8.58 9.27 18.15
C LEU A 191 -8.63 8.38 16.90
N ARG A 192 -9.70 8.49 16.10
CA ARG A 192 -9.82 7.75 14.83
C ARG A 192 -8.73 8.16 13.83
N ALA A 193 -8.40 9.46 13.72
CA ALA A 193 -7.33 9.95 12.87
C ALA A 193 -5.98 9.31 13.23
N GLY A 194 -5.68 9.15 14.52
CA GLY A 194 -4.49 8.45 14.98
C GLY A 194 -4.44 6.98 14.56
N ILE A 195 -5.58 6.28 14.58
CA ILE A 195 -5.68 4.89 14.12
C ILE A 195 -5.51 4.80 12.60
N VAL A 196 -6.15 5.70 11.84
CA VAL A 196 -5.99 5.74 10.37
C VAL A 196 -4.54 6.06 9.99
N GLN A 197 -3.88 6.98 10.70
CA GLN A 197 -2.47 7.28 10.47
C GLN A 197 -1.56 6.09 10.77
N THR A 198 -1.90 5.29 11.79
CA THR A 198 -1.20 4.05 12.10
C THR A 198 -1.43 2.99 11.03
N LEU A 199 -2.68 2.83 10.56
CA LEU A 199 -3.03 1.96 9.44
C LEU A 199 -2.21 2.34 8.20
N TYR A 200 -2.21 3.62 7.82
CA TYR A 200 -1.44 4.15 6.70
C TYR A 200 0.05 3.76 6.80
N SER A 201 0.70 4.06 7.93
CA SER A 201 2.13 3.79 8.10
C SER A 201 2.47 2.30 8.04
N GLN A 202 1.58 1.43 8.51
CA GLN A 202 1.80 -0.01 8.50
C GLN A 202 1.47 -0.65 7.15
N LEU A 203 0.43 -0.16 6.46
CA LEU A 203 0.08 -0.61 5.12
C LEU A 203 1.19 -0.24 4.13
N GLN A 204 1.81 0.93 4.29
CA GLN A 204 2.93 1.38 3.47
C GLN A 204 4.09 0.37 3.45
N LYS A 205 4.40 -0.22 4.61
CA LYS A 205 5.45 -1.25 4.78
C LYS A 205 5.07 -2.61 4.23
N ARG A 206 3.78 -2.82 3.92
CA ARG A 206 3.21 -4.13 3.56
C ARG A 206 2.68 -4.16 2.13
N ILE A 207 2.88 -3.11 1.34
CA ILE A 207 2.45 -3.08 -0.06
C ILE A 207 3.05 -4.26 -0.82
N GLY A 208 2.20 -5.12 -1.40
CA GLY A 208 2.64 -6.30 -2.14
C GLY A 208 2.80 -7.57 -1.30
N HIS A 209 2.54 -7.52 0.01
CA HIS A 209 2.39 -8.71 0.85
C HIS A 209 0.93 -9.20 0.85
N ASP A 210 0.75 -10.52 0.82
CA ASP A 210 -0.57 -11.16 0.85
C ASP A 210 -1.32 -10.90 2.18
N GLU A 211 -0.61 -10.55 3.25
CA GLU A 211 -1.19 -10.30 4.59
C GLU A 211 -1.80 -8.89 4.75
N ALA A 212 -1.56 -7.98 3.81
CA ALA A 212 -2.00 -6.60 3.92
C ALA A 212 -3.54 -6.48 4.02
N ASP A 213 -4.29 -7.37 3.37
CA ASP A 213 -5.76 -7.37 3.41
C ASP A 213 -6.29 -7.73 4.81
N ASN A 214 -5.67 -8.68 5.50
CA ASN A 214 -6.04 -9.03 6.88
C ASN A 214 -5.77 -7.85 7.82
N PHE A 215 -4.63 -7.20 7.65
CA PHE A 215 -4.25 -6.03 8.42
C PHE A 215 -5.22 -4.85 8.22
N LEU A 216 -5.59 -4.58 6.96
CA LEU A 216 -6.63 -3.60 6.60
C LEU A 216 -7.94 -3.90 7.32
N LYS A 217 -8.42 -5.14 7.23
CA LYS A 217 -9.67 -5.57 7.86
C LYS A 217 -9.66 -5.35 9.37
N GLU A 218 -8.58 -5.72 10.05
CA GLU A 218 -8.45 -5.54 11.50
C GLU A 218 -8.57 -4.07 11.93
N TYR A 219 -7.92 -3.16 11.21
CA TYR A 219 -7.96 -1.73 11.53
C TYR A 219 -9.31 -1.09 11.19
N VAL A 220 -9.89 -1.44 10.05
CA VAL A 220 -11.23 -0.96 9.68
C VAL A 220 -12.28 -1.43 10.70
N ASN A 221 -12.17 -2.67 11.19
CA ASN A 221 -13.07 -3.17 12.23
C ASN A 221 -12.89 -2.44 13.56
N LYS A 222 -11.66 -2.08 13.95
CA LYS A 222 -11.42 -1.21 15.11
C LYS A 222 -12.08 0.16 14.94
N LEU A 223 -11.98 0.76 13.75
CA LEU A 223 -12.61 2.05 13.45
C LEU A 223 -14.14 1.97 13.54
N ARG A 224 -14.76 0.90 13.02
CA ARG A 224 -16.20 0.65 13.14
C ARG A 224 -16.66 0.51 14.59
N GLN A 225 -15.87 -0.15 15.45
CA GLN A 225 -16.18 -0.30 16.88
C GLN A 225 -16.17 1.03 17.65
N MET A 226 -15.52 2.07 17.10
CA MET A 226 -15.46 3.40 17.72
C MET A 226 -16.65 4.30 17.37
N GLY A 227 -17.68 3.77 16.71
CA GLY A 227 -18.87 4.52 16.31
C GLY A 227 -18.53 5.63 15.31
N PRO A 228 -18.12 5.26 14.07
CA PRO A 228 -17.89 6.24 13.03
C PRO A 228 -19.21 6.88 12.57
N GLU A 229 -19.13 8.09 12.06
CA GLU A 229 -20.27 8.76 11.41
C GLU A 229 -20.64 8.07 10.09
N PRO A 230 -21.88 8.21 9.59
CA PRO A 230 -22.31 7.57 8.34
C PRO A 230 -21.45 7.93 7.12
N TRP A 231 -20.89 9.15 7.08
CA TRP A 231 -20.01 9.57 5.99
C TRP A 231 -18.68 8.81 6.00
N GLU A 232 -18.15 8.46 7.18
CA GLU A 232 -16.90 7.70 7.31
C GLU A 232 -17.07 6.31 6.68
N GLU A 233 -18.20 5.65 6.94
CA GLU A 233 -18.49 4.33 6.39
C GLU A 233 -18.70 4.36 4.86
N ASN A 234 -19.48 5.32 4.38
CA ASN A 234 -19.86 5.41 2.96
C ASN A 234 -18.72 5.87 2.07
N LEU A 235 -17.86 6.78 2.55
CA LEU A 235 -16.78 7.36 1.76
C LEU A 235 -15.46 6.59 1.91
N PHE A 236 -15.21 5.96 3.06
CA PHE A 236 -13.89 5.41 3.38
C PHE A 236 -13.92 3.94 3.81
N LEU A 237 -14.60 3.60 4.91
CA LEU A 237 -14.44 2.28 5.56
C LEU A 237 -14.93 1.12 4.69
N SER A 238 -16.02 1.29 3.96
CA SER A 238 -16.56 0.27 3.05
C SER A 238 -15.65 -0.01 1.84
N GLN A 239 -14.93 1.02 1.38
CA GLN A 239 -13.94 0.90 0.31
C GLN A 239 -12.64 0.26 0.81
N LEU A 240 -12.18 0.63 2.02
CA LEU A 240 -10.98 0.07 2.66
C LEU A 240 -11.14 -1.41 3.01
N SER A 241 -12.29 -1.80 3.55
CA SER A 241 -12.64 -3.19 3.82
C SER A 241 -14.15 -3.34 3.84
N PRO A 242 -14.76 -3.92 2.80
CA PRO A 242 -16.19 -4.19 2.78
C PRO A 242 -16.60 -5.00 4.02
N LYS A 243 -17.81 -4.77 4.53
CA LYS A 243 -18.38 -5.63 5.57
C LYS A 243 -18.57 -7.02 4.99
N GLY A 244 -18.22 -8.06 5.74
CA GLY A 244 -18.58 -9.41 5.34
C GLY A 244 -20.09 -9.55 5.28
N VAL A 245 -20.62 -10.36 4.36
CA VAL A 245 -22.07 -10.67 4.27
C VAL A 245 -22.65 -11.10 5.62
N VAL A 246 -21.85 -11.77 6.45
CA VAL A 246 -22.22 -12.21 7.81
C VAL A 246 -22.23 -11.05 8.81
N GLU A 247 -21.30 -10.09 8.71
CA GLU A 247 -21.26 -8.89 9.57
C GLU A 247 -22.44 -7.96 9.25
N ASP A 248 -22.76 -7.76 7.97
CA ASP A 248 -23.96 -7.03 7.53
C ASP A 248 -25.24 -7.73 8.00
N PHE A 249 -25.29 -9.06 7.93
CA PHE A 249 -26.43 -9.83 8.45
C PHE A 249 -26.57 -9.68 9.97
N LEU A 250 -25.46 -9.72 10.73
CA LEU A 250 -25.44 -9.60 12.18
C LEU A 250 -25.80 -8.18 12.66
N GLU A 251 -25.34 -7.14 11.98
CA GLU A 251 -25.72 -5.76 12.29
C GLU A 251 -27.17 -5.48 11.90
N ASN A 252 -27.64 -5.99 10.76
CA ASN A 252 -29.04 -5.88 10.37
C ASN A 252 -29.97 -6.67 11.30
N THR A 253 -29.55 -7.84 11.79
CA THR A 253 -30.33 -8.58 12.80
C THR A 253 -30.28 -7.90 14.16
N LYS A 254 -29.18 -7.27 14.56
CA LYS A 254 -29.10 -6.50 15.81
C LYS A 254 -29.99 -5.26 15.76
N ALA A 255 -30.00 -4.51 14.66
CA ALA A 255 -30.91 -3.40 14.43
C ALA A 255 -32.38 -3.85 14.39
N SER A 256 -32.66 -4.99 13.73
CA SER A 256 -33.99 -5.58 13.67
C SER A 256 -34.45 -6.09 15.04
N PHE A 257 -33.58 -6.70 15.85
CA PHE A 257 -33.88 -7.14 17.21
C PHE A 257 -34.14 -5.97 18.15
N GLN A 258 -33.39 -4.87 18.01
CA GLN A 258 -33.64 -3.65 18.78
C GLN A 258 -35.00 -3.03 18.44
N LEU A 259 -35.38 -3.02 17.16
CA LEU A 259 -36.73 -2.60 16.72
C LEU A 259 -37.83 -3.57 17.16
N PHE A 260 -37.55 -4.88 17.17
CA PHE A 260 -38.51 -5.90 17.57
C PHE A 260 -38.76 -5.88 19.08
N ILE A 261 -37.70 -5.76 19.90
CA ILE A 261 -37.80 -5.62 21.37
C ILE A 261 -38.45 -4.29 21.72
N GLY A 262 -38.09 -3.19 21.03
CA GLY A 262 -38.73 -1.90 21.17
C GLY A 262 -40.23 -1.97 20.91
N ASN A 263 -40.66 -2.51 19.76
CA ASN A 263 -42.08 -2.62 19.42
C ASN A 263 -42.84 -3.61 20.31
N TRP A 264 -42.20 -4.67 20.80
CA TRP A 264 -42.84 -5.65 21.69
C TRP A 264 -43.05 -5.09 23.10
N LEU A 265 -42.07 -4.35 23.65
CA LEU A 265 -42.21 -3.65 24.92
C LEU A 265 -43.26 -2.54 24.85
N THR A 266 -43.27 -1.74 23.77
CA THR A 266 -44.29 -0.69 23.60
C THR A 266 -45.70 -1.27 23.49
N ARG A 267 -45.87 -2.44 22.85
CA ARG A 267 -47.15 -3.17 22.78
C ARG A 267 -47.58 -3.77 24.12
N LEU A 268 -46.64 -4.27 24.93
CA LEU A 268 -46.95 -4.78 26.27
C LEU A 268 -47.33 -3.64 27.22
N ILE A 269 -46.70 -2.47 27.12
CA ILE A 269 -47.03 -1.30 27.93
C ILE A 269 -48.39 -0.71 27.52
N THR A 270 -48.70 -0.65 26.22
CA THR A 270 -50.01 -0.15 25.74
C THR A 270 -51.17 -1.13 25.98
N HIS A 271 -50.91 -2.41 26.27
CA HIS A 271 -51.92 -3.38 26.69
C HIS A 271 -52.01 -3.59 28.21
N ALA A 272 -51.13 -2.97 29.01
CA ALA A 272 -51.14 -3.05 30.47
C ALA A 272 -51.94 -1.93 31.16
N GLU A 273 -52.33 -0.90 30.42
CA GLU A 273 -53.32 0.08 30.87
C GLU A 273 -54.69 -0.31 30.29
N VAL A 274 -55.75 -0.29 31.13
CA VAL A 274 -57.16 -0.68 30.87
C VAL A 274 -57.42 -2.16 31.23
N GLU A 275 -58.10 -2.56 32.33
CA GLU A 275 -59.24 -2.00 33.08
C GLU A 275 -59.15 -2.28 34.60
N LEU A 276 -59.41 -1.27 35.45
CA LEU A 276 -59.84 -1.49 36.83
C LEU A 276 -61.38 -1.62 36.86
N PRO A 277 -61.96 -2.63 37.53
CA PRO A 277 -63.40 -2.84 37.50
C PRO A 277 -64.15 -1.77 38.28
N LYS A 278 -65.27 -1.29 37.72
CA LYS A 278 -66.24 -0.43 38.40
C LYS A 278 -66.94 -1.23 39.51
N GLU A 279 -66.91 -0.69 40.74
CA GLU A 279 -67.72 -1.18 41.85
C GLU A 279 -69.22 -1.11 41.49
N THR A 280 -69.92 -2.20 41.76
CA THR A 280 -71.36 -2.39 41.55
C THR A 280 -72.07 -2.20 42.89
N GLU A 281 -73.06 -1.29 42.93
CA GLU A 281 -73.98 -1.11 44.07
C GLU A 281 -74.85 -2.35 44.29
N PRO A 282 -75.17 -2.73 45.55
CA PRO A 282 -76.11 -3.81 45.82
C PRO A 282 -77.54 -3.30 46.03
N ASP A 283 -78.44 -3.74 45.15
CA ASP A 283 -79.88 -3.61 45.29
C ASP A 283 -80.38 -4.60 46.38
N LYS A 284 -80.99 -4.09 47.46
CA LYS A 284 -81.62 -4.91 48.51
C LYS A 284 -83.12 -4.61 48.58
N GLN A 285 -83.87 -5.61 48.11
CA GLN A 285 -85.31 -5.76 48.25
C GLN A 285 -85.76 -5.77 49.73
N ARG A 286 -86.86 -5.07 50.02
CA ARG A 286 -87.70 -5.28 51.22
C ARG A 286 -88.54 -6.54 51.05
N PRO A 287 -88.94 -7.16 52.17
CA PRO A 287 -90.34 -7.55 52.34
C PRO A 287 -90.98 -6.92 53.59
N GLN A 288 -92.31 -6.83 53.51
CA GLN A 288 -93.25 -6.31 54.51
C GLN A 288 -93.49 -7.33 55.64
N LEU A 289 -93.45 -6.84 56.89
CA LEU A 289 -94.50 -6.88 57.95
C LEU A 289 -93.85 -6.64 59.31
#